data_AF-A0A0M1J8Z7-F1
#
_entry.id   AF-A0A0M1J8Z7-F1
#
_cell.length_a   1.000
_cell.length_b   1.000
_cell.length_c   1.000
_cell.angle_alpha   90.00
_cell.angle_beta   90.00
_cell.angle_gamma   90.00
#
_symmetry.space_group_name_H-M   'P 1'
#
loop_
_entity.id
_entity.type
_entity.pdbx_description
1 polymer ?
#
loop_
_entity_poly.entity_id
_entity_poly.type
_entity_poly.pdbx_seq_one_letter_code
_entity_poly.pdbx_strand_id
1 'polypeptide(L)'
;MHNYIYFDMLTKSITFLKTLAILMSGMLFVNEIALGGFYKWVDADGKIHFSDRVPPNAAGFGRKVLDNRGVTTEVIKPPKTWEELREEQEKARQKAKLAEEQERRKLEARRLAAIERRKDEKLLRVFQSTDAIRSDRDDQIAAIDSQIVYLQGIRKKHQEELEKLQKQEIAAQLSRRNVKVAKKIRKTLKLLSDTYDKIQRKELEKNTIHIRAEQDLKRFRRLKGHAQVDEQDDVPPTLDNILPCGTGLVCEKTWERAEQFVNNYVTTGIPSKQDFMIIGKLPKKDDDISITISRIRNPGKPDILYMDLYCNSSAKGQKTCSSDKVSKIRKAFRTEVGGLAP
;
A
#
# COMPACT_ATOMS: atom_id res chain seq x y z
N MET A 1 62.64 -48.25 -46.86
CA MET A 1 62.24 -49.30 -47.82
C MET A 1 63.22 -50.46 -47.70
N HIS A 2 62.83 -51.56 -47.06
CA HIS A 2 63.04 -52.92 -47.57
C HIS A 2 62.26 -53.89 -46.71
N ASN A 3 61.44 -54.65 -47.42
CA ASN A 3 60.41 -55.57 -46.98
C ASN A 3 60.99 -56.96 -46.70
N TYR A 4 60.32 -57.68 -45.79
CA TYR A 4 59.95 -59.10 -45.90
C TYR A 4 60.95 -60.10 -46.48
N ILE A 5 61.59 -60.89 -45.60
CA ILE A 5 61.78 -62.36 -45.74
C ILE A 5 61.99 -62.84 -44.27
N TYR A 6 61.10 -63.58 -43.60
CA TYR A 6 60.87 -65.01 -43.79
C TYR A 6 59.54 -65.41 -43.13
N PHE A 7 58.59 -65.74 -43.98
CA PHE A 7 57.29 -66.30 -43.69
C PHE A 7 57.41 -67.82 -43.85
N ASP A 8 58.00 -68.55 -42.89
CA ASP A 8 58.00 -70.02 -42.94
C ASP A 8 58.32 -70.72 -41.60
N MET A 9 57.60 -70.39 -40.53
CA MET A 9 57.51 -71.25 -39.32
C MET A 9 56.12 -71.19 -38.66
N LEU A 10 55.09 -70.93 -39.48
CA LEU A 10 53.69 -71.16 -39.14
C LEU A 10 53.29 -72.49 -39.80
N THR A 11 53.22 -73.59 -39.03
CA THR A 11 52.24 -74.69 -39.22
C THR A 11 52.52 -75.97 -38.41
N LYS A 12 53.68 -76.16 -37.76
CA LYS A 12 53.98 -77.43 -37.05
C LYS A 12 54.12 -77.38 -35.51
N SER A 13 53.90 -76.24 -34.87
CA SER A 13 53.99 -76.10 -33.41
C SER A 13 52.65 -75.75 -32.72
N ILE A 14 51.51 -75.98 -33.40
CA ILE A 14 50.17 -75.56 -32.94
C ILE A 14 49.26 -76.76 -32.56
N THR A 15 49.71 -78.00 -32.77
CA THR A 15 48.91 -79.21 -32.52
C THR A 15 49.41 -80.14 -31.41
N PHE A 16 50.60 -79.92 -30.84
CA PHE A 16 51.14 -80.78 -29.77
C PHE A 16 51.26 -80.14 -28.38
N LEU A 17 50.98 -78.83 -28.25
CA LEU A 17 50.86 -78.15 -26.95
C LEU A 17 49.39 -77.84 -26.55
N LYS A 18 48.42 -78.46 -27.22
CA LYS A 18 47.00 -78.35 -26.84
C LYS A 18 46.51 -79.51 -25.95
N THR A 19 47.35 -80.51 -25.70
CA THR A 19 47.03 -81.69 -24.85
C THR A 19 47.71 -81.65 -23.47
N LEU A 20 48.62 -80.70 -23.22
CA LEU A 20 49.18 -80.42 -21.88
C LEU A 20 48.55 -79.18 -21.21
N ALA A 21 47.39 -78.75 -21.71
CA ALA A 21 46.66 -77.55 -21.24
C ALA A 21 45.37 -77.89 -20.47
N ILE A 22 45.14 -79.16 -20.11
CA ILE A 22 43.91 -79.61 -19.40
C ILE A 22 44.23 -80.28 -18.04
N LEU A 23 45.51 -80.44 -17.67
CA LEU A 23 45.92 -81.08 -16.39
C LEU A 23 46.82 -80.20 -15.50
N MET A 24 46.81 -78.89 -15.73
CA MET A 24 47.35 -77.84 -14.85
C MET A 24 46.26 -76.76 -14.61
N SER A 25 45.00 -77.19 -14.52
CA SER A 25 43.86 -76.39 -14.07
C SER A 25 43.63 -76.64 -12.57
N GLY A 26 44.63 -76.33 -11.75
CA GLY A 26 44.56 -76.60 -10.32
C GLY A 26 45.67 -75.91 -9.55
N MET A 27 45.51 -74.60 -9.32
CA MET A 27 45.99 -73.83 -8.15
C MET A 27 46.23 -72.38 -8.55
N LEU A 28 45.17 -71.58 -8.52
CA LEU A 28 45.21 -70.17 -8.08
C LEU A 28 43.78 -69.78 -7.65
N PHE A 29 43.25 -70.44 -6.63
CA PHE A 29 42.33 -69.74 -5.72
C PHE A 29 43.22 -68.89 -4.82
N VAL A 30 43.58 -67.70 -5.29
CA VAL A 30 43.98 -66.65 -4.36
C VAL A 30 42.69 -66.31 -3.63
N ASN A 31 42.51 -66.90 -2.45
CA ASN A 31 41.57 -66.39 -1.48
C ASN A 31 41.88 -64.90 -1.35
N GLU A 32 40.90 -64.03 -1.64
CA GLU A 32 40.87 -62.75 -0.97
C GLU A 32 41.05 -63.09 0.51
N ILE A 33 42.20 -62.73 1.08
CA ILE A 33 42.34 -62.66 2.52
C ILE A 33 41.34 -61.59 2.90
N ALA A 34 40.14 -62.01 3.25
CA ALA A 34 39.18 -61.20 3.96
C ALA A 34 39.96 -60.69 5.19
N LEU A 35 40.36 -59.42 5.15
CA LEU A 35 40.84 -58.70 6.32
C LEU A 35 39.70 -58.80 7.34
N GLY A 36 39.83 -59.76 8.26
CA GLY A 36 38.77 -60.24 9.14
C GLY A 36 38.32 -59.18 10.15
N GLY A 37 37.43 -58.29 9.72
CA GLY A 37 36.76 -57.38 10.64
C GLY A 37 35.71 -58.11 11.48
N PHE A 38 35.69 -57.86 12.79
CA PHE A 38 34.66 -58.37 13.69
C PHE A 38 33.54 -57.35 13.85
N TYR A 39 32.29 -57.79 13.85
CA TYR A 39 31.14 -56.94 14.14
C TYR A 39 30.78 -57.04 15.62
N LYS A 40 30.54 -55.89 16.25
CA LYS A 40 30.02 -55.78 17.62
C LYS A 40 28.65 -55.12 17.62
N TRP A 41 27.63 -55.76 18.19
CA TRP A 41 26.31 -55.16 18.39
C TRP A 41 25.75 -55.49 19.78
N VAL A 42 24.68 -54.80 20.15
CA VAL A 42 23.93 -55.05 21.39
C VAL A 42 22.52 -55.49 20.98
N ASP A 43 22.04 -56.61 21.52
CA ASP A 43 20.68 -57.11 21.25
C ASP A 43 19.61 -56.43 22.13
N ALA A 44 18.36 -56.84 21.98
CA ALA A 44 17.23 -56.28 22.72
C ALA A 44 17.29 -56.54 24.23
N ASP A 45 18.01 -57.58 24.68
CA ASP A 45 18.20 -57.93 26.09
C ASP A 45 19.42 -57.21 26.70
N GLY A 46 20.09 -56.34 25.94
CA GLY A 46 21.29 -55.63 26.37
C GLY A 46 22.58 -56.45 26.32
N LYS A 47 22.56 -57.65 25.70
CA LYS A 47 23.74 -58.50 25.58
C LYS A 47 24.60 -58.06 24.40
N ILE A 48 25.91 -58.01 24.63
CA ILE A 48 26.90 -57.65 23.62
C ILE A 48 27.30 -58.90 22.84
N HIS A 49 27.19 -58.83 21.52
CA HIS A 49 27.58 -59.90 20.61
C HIS A 49 28.77 -59.49 19.77
N PHE A 50 29.66 -60.46 19.51
CA PHE A 50 30.79 -60.33 18.59
C PHE A 50 30.73 -61.47 17.56
N SER A 51 30.81 -61.15 16.28
CA SER A 51 30.86 -62.17 15.23
C SER A 51 31.61 -61.66 14.00
N ASP A 52 32.27 -62.58 13.32
CA ASP A 52 32.81 -62.44 11.97
C ASP A 52 31.72 -62.25 10.90
N ARG A 53 30.47 -62.67 11.17
CA ARG A 53 29.34 -62.51 10.25
C ARG A 53 28.05 -62.08 10.97
N VAL A 54 27.43 -60.99 10.53
CA VAL A 54 26.16 -60.51 11.09
C VAL A 54 25.02 -61.47 10.71
N PRO A 55 24.33 -62.12 11.67
CA PRO A 55 23.21 -63.00 11.39
C PRO A 55 21.95 -62.20 11.01
N PRO A 56 21.00 -62.77 10.24
CA PRO A 56 19.81 -62.05 9.77
C PRO A 56 18.95 -61.42 10.89
N ASN A 57 18.86 -62.08 12.05
CA ASN A 57 18.14 -61.59 13.22
C ASN A 57 18.80 -60.36 13.90
N ALA A 58 20.07 -60.07 13.59
CA ALA A 58 20.80 -58.91 14.11
C ALA A 58 20.81 -57.71 13.15
N ALA A 59 20.19 -57.82 11.97
CA ALA A 59 20.22 -56.79 10.92
C ALA A 59 19.55 -55.46 11.34
N GLY A 60 18.63 -55.49 12.31
CA GLY A 60 17.90 -54.32 12.82
C GLY A 60 18.61 -53.55 13.94
N PHE A 61 19.77 -54.00 14.43
CA PHE A 61 20.52 -53.30 15.48
C PHE A 61 21.66 -52.45 14.91
N GLY A 62 22.04 -51.40 15.64
CA GLY A 62 23.29 -50.70 15.37
C GLY A 62 24.48 -51.60 15.67
N ARG A 63 25.50 -51.56 14.81
CA ARG A 63 26.71 -52.37 14.94
C ARG A 63 27.97 -51.55 14.70
N LYS A 64 29.06 -51.94 15.34
CA LYS A 64 30.41 -51.40 15.11
C LYS A 64 31.21 -52.43 14.32
N VAL A 65 31.91 -51.98 13.29
CA VAL A 65 32.92 -52.78 12.59
C VAL A 65 34.25 -52.56 13.30
N LEU A 66 34.93 -53.63 13.68
CA LEU A 66 36.20 -53.62 14.39
C LEU A 66 37.30 -54.16 13.47
N ASP A 67 38.50 -53.59 13.52
CA ASP A 67 39.69 -54.17 12.87
C ASP A 67 40.19 -55.41 13.64
N ASN A 68 41.21 -56.08 13.09
CA ASN A 68 41.82 -57.28 13.70
C ASN A 68 42.44 -57.01 15.10
N ARG A 69 42.54 -55.75 15.54
CA ARG A 69 43.04 -55.33 16.85
C ARG A 69 41.91 -54.90 17.79
N GLY A 70 40.65 -55.07 17.39
CA GLY A 70 39.46 -54.70 18.16
C GLY A 70 39.13 -53.21 18.14
N VAL A 71 39.78 -52.42 17.28
CA VAL A 71 39.55 -50.97 17.18
C VAL A 71 38.37 -50.71 16.26
N THR A 72 37.42 -49.86 16.69
CA THR A 72 36.26 -49.50 15.86
C THR A 72 36.68 -48.70 14.64
N THR A 73 36.46 -49.27 13.46
CA THR A 73 36.72 -48.64 12.16
C THR A 73 35.48 -47.97 11.60
N GLU A 74 34.29 -48.50 11.90
CA GLU A 74 33.01 -47.98 11.41
C GLU A 74 31.89 -48.18 12.42
N VAL A 75 30.92 -47.26 12.47
CA VAL A 75 29.71 -47.38 13.30
C VAL A 75 28.48 -47.30 12.39
N ILE A 76 27.77 -48.41 12.27
CA ILE A 76 26.54 -48.55 11.51
C ILE A 76 25.37 -48.37 12.48
N LYS A 77 24.56 -47.32 12.29
CA LYS A 77 23.38 -47.04 13.12
C LYS A 77 22.24 -48.03 12.81
N PRO A 78 21.34 -48.31 13.76
CA PRO A 78 20.13 -49.09 13.47
C PRO A 78 19.28 -48.37 12.41
N PRO A 79 18.46 -49.11 11.64
CA PRO A 79 17.45 -48.50 10.79
C PRO A 79 16.52 -47.61 11.63
N LYS A 80 16.23 -46.41 11.10
CA LYS A 80 15.36 -45.44 11.77
C LYS A 80 13.99 -46.04 12.05
N THR A 81 13.41 -45.68 13.19
CA THR A 81 12.04 -46.08 13.52
C THR A 81 11.03 -45.34 12.63
N TRP A 82 9.81 -45.86 12.53
CA TRP A 82 8.71 -45.18 11.83
C TRP A 82 8.43 -43.78 12.40
N GLU A 83 8.61 -43.58 13.71
CA GLU A 83 8.41 -42.29 14.38
C GLU A 83 9.53 -41.30 14.03
N GLU A 84 10.80 -41.74 14.06
CA GLU A 84 11.95 -40.92 13.65
C GLU A 84 11.87 -40.50 12.18
N LEU A 85 11.42 -41.41 11.29
CA LEU A 85 11.18 -41.11 9.88
C LEU A 85 10.06 -40.08 9.70
N ARG A 86 8.98 -40.17 10.48
CA ARG A 86 7.87 -39.19 10.43
C ARG A 86 8.31 -37.82 10.92
N GLU A 87 9.05 -37.73 12.01
CA GLU A 87 9.58 -36.45 12.49
C GLU A 87 10.52 -35.79 11.48
N GLU A 88 11.40 -36.57 10.84
CA GLU A 88 12.29 -36.06 9.80
C GLU A 88 11.51 -35.52 8.60
N GLN A 89 10.46 -36.24 8.17
CA GLN A 89 9.55 -35.77 7.12
C GLN A 89 8.82 -34.50 7.51
N GLU A 90 8.33 -34.38 8.76
CA GLU A 90 7.67 -33.16 9.24
C GLU A 90 8.63 -31.98 9.32
N LYS A 91 9.84 -32.17 9.85
CA LYS A 91 10.91 -31.16 9.86
C LYS A 91 11.28 -30.73 8.45
N ALA A 92 11.37 -31.67 7.51
CA ALA A 92 11.63 -31.38 6.10
C ALA A 92 10.48 -30.57 5.46
N ARG A 93 9.22 -30.94 5.72
CA ARG A 93 8.03 -30.20 5.25
C ARG A 93 8.00 -28.79 5.83
N GLN A 94 8.30 -28.60 7.11
CA GLN A 94 8.37 -27.29 7.75
C GLN A 94 9.47 -26.41 7.13
N LYS A 95 10.67 -26.97 6.93
CA LYS A 95 11.77 -26.26 6.24
C LYS A 95 11.39 -25.87 4.81
N ALA A 96 10.74 -26.76 4.06
CA ALA A 96 10.27 -26.46 2.71
C ALA A 96 9.25 -25.32 2.70
N LYS A 97 8.27 -25.33 3.61
CA LYS A 97 7.29 -24.24 3.76
C LYS A 97 7.94 -22.91 4.10
N LEU A 98 8.90 -22.89 5.02
CA LEU A 98 9.64 -21.68 5.39
C LEU A 98 10.45 -21.13 4.21
N ALA A 99 11.12 -22.00 3.45
CA ALA A 99 11.86 -21.61 2.25
C ALA A 99 10.95 -21.01 1.17
N GLU A 100 9.78 -21.62 0.94
CA GLU A 100 8.77 -21.10 0.01
C GLU A 100 8.25 -19.72 0.44
N GLU A 101 7.93 -19.54 1.73
CA GLU A 101 7.48 -18.26 2.26
C GLU A 101 8.56 -17.17 2.12
N GLN A 102 9.81 -17.50 2.40
CA GLN A 102 10.94 -16.58 2.22
C GLN A 102 11.09 -16.17 0.76
N GLU A 103 10.97 -17.11 -0.18
CA GLU A 103 11.08 -16.80 -1.61
C GLU A 103 9.91 -15.94 -2.10
N ARG A 104 8.69 -16.22 -1.63
CA ARG A 104 7.53 -15.35 -1.87
C ARG A 104 7.76 -13.92 -1.37
N ARG A 105 8.25 -13.76 -0.13
CA ARG A 105 8.56 -12.43 0.43
C ARG A 105 9.64 -11.70 -0.36
N LYS A 106 10.70 -12.41 -0.80
CA LYS A 106 11.75 -11.83 -1.65
C LYS A 106 11.19 -11.38 -3.01
N LEU A 107 10.33 -12.19 -3.63
CA LEU A 107 9.70 -11.85 -4.89
C LEU A 107 8.80 -10.62 -4.76
N GLU A 108 8.00 -10.55 -3.70
CA GLU A 108 7.15 -9.40 -3.40
C GLU A 108 7.98 -8.14 -3.15
N ALA A 109 9.04 -8.22 -2.34
CA ALA A 109 9.96 -7.13 -2.10
C ALA A 109 10.62 -6.62 -3.39
N ARG A 110 11.07 -7.53 -4.27
CA ARG A 110 11.62 -7.18 -5.59
C ARG A 110 10.59 -6.48 -6.47
N ARG A 111 9.34 -6.96 -6.46
CA ARG A 111 8.24 -6.35 -7.22
C ARG A 111 7.96 -4.92 -6.72
N LEU A 112 7.87 -4.71 -5.41
CA LEU A 112 7.65 -3.40 -4.81
C LEU A 112 8.83 -2.45 -5.13
N ALA A 113 10.07 -2.92 -4.99
CA ALA A 113 11.26 -2.14 -5.34
C ALA A 113 11.28 -1.74 -6.83
N ALA A 114 10.86 -2.63 -7.73
CA ALA A 114 10.76 -2.33 -9.15
C ALA A 114 9.67 -1.27 -9.45
N ILE A 115 8.55 -1.29 -8.72
CA ILE A 115 7.50 -0.28 -8.84
C ILE A 115 8.03 1.08 -8.38
N GLU A 116 8.67 1.14 -7.21
CA GLU A 116 9.25 2.39 -6.68
C GLU A 116 10.32 2.95 -7.61
N ARG A 117 11.22 2.10 -8.12
CA ARG A 117 12.24 2.51 -9.10
C ARG A 117 11.62 3.11 -10.36
N ARG A 118 10.54 2.52 -10.90
CA ARG A 118 9.84 3.07 -12.06
C ARG A 118 9.20 4.43 -11.76
N LYS A 119 8.67 4.64 -10.55
CA LYS A 119 8.15 5.94 -10.12
C LYS A 119 9.27 6.98 -10.04
N ASP A 120 10.41 6.62 -9.47
CA ASP A 120 11.59 7.49 -9.38
C ASP A 120 12.14 7.88 -10.75
N GLU A 121 12.30 6.90 -11.63
CA GLU A 121 12.75 7.13 -13.01
C GLU A 121 11.79 8.03 -13.77
N LYS A 122 10.47 7.87 -13.56
CA LYS A 122 9.47 8.78 -14.14
C LYS A 122 9.61 10.19 -13.56
N LEU A 123 9.71 10.32 -12.24
CA LEU A 123 9.83 11.61 -11.56
C LEU A 123 11.05 12.41 -12.07
N LEU A 124 12.22 11.74 -12.17
CA LEU A 124 13.46 12.34 -12.68
C LEU A 124 13.42 12.64 -14.19
N ARG A 125 12.58 11.94 -14.96
CA ARG A 125 12.41 12.15 -16.40
C ARG A 125 11.47 13.31 -16.70
N VAL A 126 10.36 13.40 -15.95
CA VAL A 126 9.34 14.43 -16.16
C VAL A 126 9.83 15.79 -15.66
N PHE A 127 10.53 15.82 -14.52
CA PHE A 127 10.95 17.07 -13.89
C PHE A 127 12.47 17.24 -13.92
N GLN A 128 12.91 18.43 -14.32
CA GLN A 128 14.33 18.78 -14.39
C GLN A 128 14.83 19.42 -13.08
N SER A 129 13.95 20.06 -12.33
CA SER A 129 14.24 20.77 -11.07
C SER A 129 13.04 20.72 -10.12
N THR A 130 13.25 21.13 -8.86
CA THR A 130 12.17 21.34 -7.89
C THR A 130 11.21 22.44 -8.34
N ASP A 131 11.70 23.45 -9.05
CA ASP A 131 10.85 24.54 -9.55
C ASP A 131 9.94 24.08 -10.68
N ALA A 132 10.37 23.11 -11.50
CA ALA A 132 9.49 22.48 -12.48
C ALA A 132 8.32 21.73 -11.81
N ILE A 133 8.56 21.08 -10.66
CA ILE A 133 7.49 20.42 -9.88
C ILE A 133 6.52 21.47 -9.29
N ARG A 134 7.05 22.57 -8.74
CA ARG A 134 6.23 23.67 -8.22
C ARG A 134 5.39 24.33 -9.31
N SER A 135 5.97 24.60 -10.48
CA SER A 135 5.26 25.17 -11.63
C SER A 135 4.14 24.24 -12.11
N ASP A 136 4.41 22.95 -12.30
CA ASP A 136 3.40 21.98 -12.73
C ASP A 136 2.24 21.88 -11.71
N ARG A 137 2.55 21.90 -10.41
CA ARG A 137 1.55 21.98 -9.34
C ARG A 137 0.70 23.25 -9.48
N ASP A 138 1.34 24.40 -9.62
CA ASP A 138 0.67 25.71 -9.65
C ASP A 138 -0.20 25.85 -10.92
N ASP A 139 0.25 25.34 -12.05
CA ASP A 139 -0.52 25.30 -13.31
C ASP A 139 -1.77 24.42 -13.18
N GLN A 140 -1.64 23.23 -12.58
CA GLN A 140 -2.79 22.36 -12.30
C GLN A 140 -3.78 23.00 -11.33
N ILE A 141 -3.29 23.68 -10.29
CA ILE A 141 -4.13 24.41 -9.33
C ILE A 141 -4.85 25.56 -10.03
N ALA A 142 -4.17 26.36 -10.85
CA ALA A 142 -4.78 27.48 -11.58
C ALA A 142 -5.89 27.01 -12.53
N ALA A 143 -5.70 25.85 -13.17
CA ALA A 143 -6.73 25.23 -14.00
C ALA A 143 -7.97 24.81 -13.19
N ILE A 144 -7.79 24.32 -11.96
CA ILE A 144 -8.89 23.99 -11.06
C ILE A 144 -9.56 25.25 -10.51
N ASP A 145 -8.78 26.27 -10.14
CA ASP A 145 -9.30 27.55 -9.65
C ASP A 145 -10.21 28.23 -10.67
N SER A 146 -9.85 28.17 -11.95
CA SER A 146 -10.70 28.65 -13.04
C SER A 146 -12.07 27.94 -13.07
N GLN A 147 -12.10 26.64 -12.82
CA GLN A 147 -13.34 25.86 -12.74
C GLN A 147 -14.15 26.21 -11.48
N ILE A 148 -13.47 26.45 -10.35
CA ILE A 148 -14.11 26.90 -9.11
C ILE A 148 -14.77 28.26 -9.32
N VAL A 149 -14.09 29.25 -9.91
CA VAL A 149 -14.65 30.57 -10.22
C VAL A 149 -15.91 30.45 -11.10
N TYR A 150 -15.88 29.58 -12.11
CA TYR A 150 -17.06 29.31 -12.93
C TYR A 150 -18.24 28.74 -12.10
N LEU A 151 -17.97 27.75 -11.25
CA LEU A 151 -18.99 27.16 -10.37
C LEU A 151 -19.51 28.17 -9.33
N GLN A 152 -18.67 29.06 -8.82
CA GLN A 152 -19.06 30.15 -7.92
C GLN A 152 -20.01 31.14 -8.62
N GLY A 153 -19.81 31.38 -9.93
CA GLY A 153 -20.75 32.13 -10.75
C GLY A 153 -22.12 31.46 -10.87
N ILE A 154 -22.16 30.13 -11.05
CA ILE A 154 -23.41 29.34 -11.05
C ILE A 154 -24.08 29.40 -9.68
N ARG A 155 -23.32 29.20 -8.59
CA ARG A 155 -23.79 29.32 -7.19
C ARG A 155 -24.50 30.65 -6.96
N LYS A 156 -23.84 31.77 -7.34
CA LYS A 156 -24.40 33.12 -7.19
C LYS A 156 -25.75 33.25 -7.92
N LYS A 157 -25.84 32.79 -9.18
CA LYS A 157 -27.10 32.82 -9.94
C LYS A 157 -28.22 32.02 -9.27
N HIS A 158 -27.91 30.85 -8.72
CA HIS A 158 -28.90 30.05 -7.98
C HIS A 158 -29.35 30.71 -6.68
N GLN A 159 -28.45 31.41 -5.98
CA GLN A 159 -28.82 32.19 -4.78
C GLN A 159 -29.71 33.39 -5.12
N GLU A 160 -29.41 34.13 -6.19
CA GLU A 160 -30.23 35.25 -6.65
C GLU A 160 -31.66 34.79 -7.00
N GLU A 161 -31.79 33.67 -7.71
CA GLU A 161 -33.09 33.08 -8.02
C GLU A 161 -33.81 32.58 -6.75
N LEU A 162 -33.07 31.99 -5.80
CA LEU A 162 -33.64 31.54 -4.53
C LEU A 162 -34.22 32.72 -3.74
N GLU A 163 -33.46 33.81 -3.56
CA GLU A 163 -33.95 35.01 -2.86
C GLU A 163 -35.18 35.62 -3.55
N LYS A 164 -35.20 35.63 -4.89
CA LYS A 164 -36.35 36.11 -5.67
C LYS A 164 -37.58 35.23 -5.45
N LEU A 165 -37.44 33.92 -5.48
CA LEU A 165 -38.53 32.98 -5.27
C LEU A 165 -39.06 33.06 -3.83
N GLN A 166 -38.19 33.21 -2.83
CA GLN A 166 -38.59 33.39 -1.43
C GLN A 166 -39.41 34.68 -1.23
N LYS A 167 -39.02 35.79 -1.87
CA LYS A 167 -39.83 37.02 -1.85
C LYS A 167 -41.21 36.82 -2.50
N GLN A 168 -41.28 36.06 -3.59
CA GLN A 168 -42.54 35.74 -4.25
C GLN A 168 -43.43 34.85 -3.39
N GLU A 169 -42.85 33.90 -2.65
CA GLU A 169 -43.58 33.02 -1.74
C GLU A 169 -44.26 33.81 -0.62
N ILE A 170 -43.51 34.71 0.03
CA ILE A 170 -44.04 35.60 1.08
C ILE A 170 -45.17 36.48 0.53
N ALA A 171 -45.02 37.03 -0.68
CA ALA A 171 -46.06 37.86 -1.30
C ALA A 171 -47.31 37.08 -1.75
N ALA A 172 -47.22 35.75 -1.90
CA ALA A 172 -48.26 34.91 -2.49
C ALA A 172 -49.03 34.06 -1.46
N GLN A 173 -48.91 34.39 -0.16
CA GLN A 173 -49.17 33.56 1.03
C GLN A 173 -50.43 32.66 1.05
N LEU A 174 -51.45 32.87 0.21
CA LEU A 174 -52.69 32.07 0.19
C LEU A 174 -53.16 31.57 -1.20
N SER A 175 -52.32 31.60 -2.24
CA SER A 175 -52.74 31.24 -3.62
C SER A 175 -52.18 29.91 -4.13
N ARG A 176 -52.82 29.27 -5.12
CA ARG A 176 -52.25 28.11 -5.88
C ARG A 176 -50.88 28.43 -6.51
N ARG A 177 -50.56 29.73 -6.70
CA ARG A 177 -49.25 30.21 -7.13
C ARG A 177 -48.15 29.85 -6.12
N ASN A 178 -48.49 29.80 -4.82
CA ASN A 178 -47.60 29.42 -3.72
C ASN A 178 -47.03 27.99 -3.90
N VAL A 179 -47.87 27.00 -4.23
CA VAL A 179 -47.41 25.61 -4.47
C VAL A 179 -46.39 25.51 -5.61
N LYS A 180 -46.60 26.26 -6.70
CA LYS A 180 -45.66 26.29 -7.84
C LYS A 180 -44.33 26.96 -7.44
N VAL A 181 -44.38 28.03 -6.65
CA VAL A 181 -43.19 28.73 -6.14
C VAL A 181 -42.40 27.82 -5.20
N ALA A 182 -43.06 27.16 -4.24
CA ALA A 182 -42.42 26.21 -3.32
C ALA A 182 -41.71 25.05 -4.06
N LYS A 183 -42.30 24.53 -5.15
CA LYS A 183 -41.63 23.52 -6.00
C LYS A 183 -40.37 24.07 -6.67
N LYS A 184 -40.39 25.32 -7.15
CA LYS A 184 -39.21 25.98 -7.73
C LYS A 184 -38.12 26.24 -6.69
N ILE A 185 -38.49 26.64 -5.47
CA ILE A 185 -37.57 26.80 -4.34
C ILE A 185 -36.85 25.49 -4.06
N ARG A 186 -37.59 24.39 -3.87
CA ARG A 186 -36.99 23.05 -3.65
C ARG A 186 -36.03 22.64 -4.78
N LYS A 187 -36.41 22.88 -6.04
CA LYS A 187 -35.53 22.61 -7.19
C LYS A 187 -34.25 23.45 -7.13
N THR A 188 -34.37 24.74 -6.81
CA THR A 188 -33.23 25.67 -6.73
C THR A 188 -32.30 25.32 -5.58
N LEU A 189 -32.84 24.94 -4.42
CA LEU A 189 -32.06 24.44 -3.28
C LEU A 189 -31.26 23.19 -3.65
N LYS A 190 -31.86 22.25 -4.39
CA LYS A 190 -31.15 21.07 -4.90
C LYS A 190 -30.00 21.45 -5.84
N LEU A 191 -30.26 22.34 -6.80
CA LEU A 191 -29.22 22.83 -7.72
C LEU A 191 -28.07 23.54 -6.99
N LEU A 192 -28.41 24.30 -5.94
CA LEU A 192 -27.42 24.96 -5.09
C LEU A 192 -26.56 23.94 -4.35
N SER A 193 -27.19 22.93 -3.72
CA SER A 193 -26.49 21.80 -3.09
C SER A 193 -25.53 21.11 -4.06
N ASP A 194 -26.02 20.73 -5.25
CA ASP A 194 -25.22 20.03 -6.25
C ASP A 194 -24.03 20.90 -6.74
N THR A 195 -24.19 22.22 -6.72
CA THR A 195 -23.12 23.18 -7.07
C THR A 195 -22.06 23.25 -5.98
N TYR A 196 -22.47 23.29 -4.71
CA TYR A 196 -21.55 23.24 -3.57
C TYR A 196 -20.74 21.93 -3.55
N ASP A 197 -21.39 20.80 -3.78
CA ASP A 197 -20.72 19.50 -3.88
C ASP A 197 -19.64 19.48 -4.98
N LYS A 198 -19.89 20.15 -6.11
CA LYS A 198 -18.91 20.28 -7.20
C LYS A 198 -17.74 21.17 -6.80
N ILE A 199 -17.99 22.32 -6.17
CA ILE A 199 -16.94 23.23 -5.69
C ILE A 199 -16.04 22.51 -4.70
N GLN A 200 -16.63 21.83 -3.72
CA GLN A 200 -15.88 21.09 -2.71
C GLN A 200 -14.99 19.99 -3.33
N ARG A 201 -15.52 19.20 -4.27
CA ARG A 201 -14.70 18.18 -4.96
C ARG A 201 -13.48 18.80 -5.64
N LYS A 202 -13.63 20.00 -6.21
CA LYS A 202 -12.51 20.75 -6.80
C LYS A 202 -11.51 21.27 -5.77
N GLU A 203 -11.98 21.73 -4.62
CA GLU A 203 -11.06 22.09 -3.52
C GLU A 203 -10.28 20.86 -3.01
N LEU A 204 -10.95 19.72 -2.80
CA LEU A 204 -10.30 18.48 -2.41
C LEU A 204 -9.28 17.98 -3.46
N GLU A 205 -9.58 18.19 -4.75
CA GLU A 205 -8.67 17.90 -5.86
C GLU A 205 -7.40 18.77 -5.75
N LYS A 206 -7.52 20.07 -5.48
CA LYS A 206 -6.37 20.96 -5.24
C LYS A 206 -5.51 20.48 -4.08
N ASN A 207 -6.11 20.14 -2.94
CA ASN A 207 -5.37 19.63 -1.78
C ASN A 207 -4.63 18.32 -2.11
N THR A 208 -5.25 17.44 -2.89
CA THR A 208 -4.60 16.20 -3.34
C THR A 208 -3.38 16.49 -4.21
N ILE A 209 -3.47 17.49 -5.10
CA ILE A 209 -2.35 17.93 -5.94
C ILE A 209 -1.22 18.53 -5.09
N HIS A 210 -1.55 19.39 -4.13
CA HIS A 210 -0.58 19.91 -3.16
C HIS A 210 0.17 18.79 -2.44
N ILE A 211 -0.55 17.84 -1.83
CA ILE A 211 0.06 16.74 -1.08
C ILE A 211 0.99 15.89 -1.97
N ARG A 212 0.56 15.59 -3.20
CA ARG A 212 1.39 14.83 -4.15
C ARG A 212 2.64 15.60 -4.54
N ALA A 213 2.51 16.88 -4.89
CA ALA A 213 3.64 17.72 -5.24
C ALA A 213 4.66 17.82 -4.11
N GLU A 214 4.22 17.93 -2.86
CA GLU A 214 5.12 17.92 -1.69
C GLU A 214 5.86 16.58 -1.52
N GLN A 215 5.16 15.46 -1.72
CA GLN A 215 5.79 14.14 -1.69
C GLN A 215 6.82 13.98 -2.80
N ASP A 216 6.50 14.45 -4.00
CA ASP A 216 7.36 14.41 -5.17
C ASP A 216 8.59 15.32 -4.99
N LEU A 217 8.43 16.52 -4.42
CA LEU A 217 9.54 17.42 -4.07
C LEU A 217 10.51 16.74 -3.09
N LYS A 218 9.99 16.18 -1.99
CA LYS A 218 10.79 15.45 -0.99
C LYS A 218 11.50 14.24 -1.60
N ARG A 219 10.84 13.53 -2.51
CA ARG A 219 11.45 12.38 -3.20
C ARG A 219 12.53 12.83 -4.19
N PHE A 220 12.26 13.86 -4.98
CA PHE A 220 13.17 14.40 -5.99
C PHE A 220 14.46 14.93 -5.36
N ARG A 221 14.37 15.71 -4.27
CA ARG A 221 15.54 16.21 -3.51
C ARG A 221 16.45 15.07 -3.07
N ARG A 222 15.87 13.99 -2.50
CA ARG A 222 16.60 12.79 -2.08
C ARG A 222 17.29 12.08 -3.25
N LEU A 223 16.60 11.94 -4.39
CA LEU A 223 17.17 11.29 -5.59
C LEU A 223 18.30 12.10 -6.24
N LYS A 224 18.28 13.43 -6.12
CA LYS A 224 19.33 14.32 -6.63
C LYS A 224 20.51 14.51 -5.66
N GLY A 225 20.48 13.88 -4.48
CA GLY A 225 21.57 13.99 -3.49
C GLY A 225 21.59 15.31 -2.72
N HIS A 226 20.55 16.13 -2.81
CA HIS A 226 20.39 17.32 -1.97
C HIS A 226 19.84 16.89 -0.60
N ALA A 227 20.74 16.59 0.33
CA ALA A 227 20.44 16.17 1.70
C ALA A 227 20.16 17.33 2.67
N GLN A 228 20.33 18.59 2.25
CA GLN A 228 20.04 19.78 3.06
C GLN A 228 18.70 20.36 2.57
N VAL A 229 17.68 20.31 3.42
CA VAL A 229 16.33 20.80 3.16
C VAL A 229 16.14 22.05 4.00
N ASP A 230 15.86 23.19 3.36
CA ASP A 230 15.22 24.32 4.04
C ASP A 230 13.85 23.83 4.55
N GLU A 231 13.72 23.74 5.86
CA GLU A 231 12.60 23.12 6.58
C GLU A 231 11.33 23.98 6.57
N GLN A 232 11.36 25.15 5.91
CA GLN A 232 10.38 26.22 6.08
C GLN A 232 9.16 26.15 5.12
N ASP A 233 9.20 25.33 4.06
CA ASP A 233 8.17 25.32 3.00
C ASP A 233 7.23 24.09 3.00
N ASP A 234 7.43 23.11 3.88
CA ASP A 234 6.96 21.73 3.68
C ASP A 234 5.60 21.37 4.35
N VAL A 235 4.78 22.36 4.77
CA VAL A 235 3.42 22.11 5.28
C VAL A 235 2.43 22.15 4.12
N PRO A 236 1.85 21.01 3.70
CA PRO A 236 0.80 21.03 2.68
C PRO A 236 -0.33 21.94 3.19
N PRO A 237 -0.83 22.89 2.39
CA PRO A 237 -1.97 23.70 2.79
C PRO A 237 -3.16 22.78 3.01
N THR A 238 -3.45 22.46 4.28
CA THR A 238 -4.72 21.83 4.61
C THR A 238 -5.80 22.84 4.32
N LEU A 239 -6.81 22.46 3.55
CA LEU A 239 -7.94 23.33 3.25
C LEU A 239 -8.60 23.81 4.55
N ASP A 240 -8.40 25.09 4.90
CA ASP A 240 -8.92 25.71 6.12
C ASP A 240 -10.45 25.72 6.16
N ASN A 241 -11.09 25.50 5.01
CA ASN A 241 -12.53 25.51 4.83
C ASN A 241 -13.17 24.11 4.79
N ILE A 242 -12.42 23.05 5.13
CA ILE A 242 -12.92 21.66 5.18
C ILE A 242 -12.64 21.01 6.53
N LEU A 243 -13.64 20.31 7.07
CA LEU A 243 -13.57 19.60 8.35
C LEU A 243 -14.31 18.25 8.28
N PRO A 244 -13.73 17.13 8.73
CA PRO A 244 -14.49 15.90 8.96
C PRO A 244 -15.46 16.11 10.12
N CYS A 245 -16.74 15.80 9.89
CA CYS A 245 -17.81 15.97 10.88
C CYS A 245 -17.76 14.93 12.01
N GLY A 246 -17.12 13.79 11.77
CA GLY A 246 -17.20 12.61 12.63
C GLY A 246 -18.39 11.72 12.28
N THR A 247 -18.83 10.86 13.20
CA THR A 247 -19.90 9.88 12.98
C THR A 247 -21.00 9.99 14.03
N GLY A 248 -22.27 9.78 13.63
CA GLY A 248 -23.42 9.78 14.52
C GLY A 248 -23.52 11.09 15.33
N LEU A 249 -23.67 10.97 16.65
CA LEU A 249 -23.85 12.10 17.56
C LEU A 249 -22.69 13.11 17.54
N VAL A 250 -21.45 12.66 17.25
CA VAL A 250 -20.30 13.57 17.12
C VAL A 250 -20.51 14.53 15.95
N CYS A 251 -21.07 14.04 14.85
CA CYS A 251 -21.36 14.88 13.70
C CYS A 251 -22.51 15.85 13.96
N GLU A 252 -23.55 15.43 14.69
CA GLU A 252 -24.63 16.35 15.08
C GLU A 252 -24.11 17.50 15.96
N LYS A 253 -23.28 17.22 16.97
CA LYS A 253 -22.63 18.27 17.79
C LYS A 253 -21.68 19.16 16.99
N THR A 254 -21.02 18.60 15.98
CA THR A 254 -20.16 19.37 15.07
C THR A 254 -21.00 20.29 14.18
N TRP A 255 -22.15 19.82 13.73
CA TRP A 255 -23.12 20.61 12.98
C TRP A 255 -23.70 21.76 13.82
N GLU A 256 -24.09 21.52 15.07
CA GLU A 256 -24.55 22.57 15.99
C GLU A 256 -23.52 23.69 16.16
N ARG A 257 -22.24 23.34 16.32
CA ARG A 257 -21.15 24.33 16.38
C ARG A 257 -20.97 25.07 15.06
N ALA A 258 -21.18 24.39 13.93
CA ALA A 258 -21.19 25.04 12.63
C ALA A 258 -22.31 26.08 12.52
N GLU A 259 -23.50 25.79 13.06
CA GLU A 259 -24.60 26.77 13.12
C GLU A 259 -24.24 27.99 13.97
N GLN A 260 -23.65 27.77 15.15
CA GLN A 260 -23.18 28.84 16.02
C GLN A 260 -22.11 29.68 15.33
N PHE A 261 -21.15 29.03 14.68
CA PHE A 261 -20.09 29.68 13.93
C PHE A 261 -20.65 30.61 12.85
N VAL A 262 -21.61 30.14 12.03
CA VAL A 262 -22.24 31.01 11.02
C VAL A 262 -22.91 32.20 11.68
N ASN A 263 -23.69 31.98 12.75
CA ASN A 263 -24.41 33.06 13.42
C ASN A 263 -23.47 34.10 14.06
N ASN A 264 -22.28 33.69 14.50
CA ASN A 264 -21.29 34.59 15.10
C ASN A 264 -20.61 35.48 14.08
N TYR A 265 -20.38 34.97 12.86
CA TYR A 265 -19.52 35.64 11.87
C TYR A 265 -20.26 36.21 10.65
N VAL A 266 -21.49 35.77 10.37
CA VAL A 266 -22.27 36.29 9.25
C VAL A 266 -22.77 37.70 9.52
N THR A 267 -22.66 38.60 8.54
CA THR A 267 -23.20 39.97 8.67
C THR A 267 -24.42 40.22 7.78
N THR A 268 -24.71 39.30 6.85
CA THR A 268 -25.82 39.40 5.90
C THR A 268 -27.21 39.14 6.51
N GLY A 269 -27.26 38.94 7.83
CA GLY A 269 -28.45 38.60 8.61
C GLY A 269 -28.64 37.09 8.80
N ILE A 270 -29.85 36.70 9.20
CA ILE A 270 -30.16 35.31 9.57
C ILE A 270 -30.01 34.38 8.34
N PRO A 271 -29.17 33.33 8.44
CA PRO A 271 -29.00 32.35 7.37
C PRO A 271 -30.23 31.46 7.20
N SER A 272 -30.48 30.97 5.99
CA SER A 272 -31.51 29.96 5.74
C SER A 272 -30.96 28.58 6.11
N LYS A 273 -31.64 27.89 7.04
CA LYS A 273 -31.30 26.52 7.42
C LYS A 273 -32.07 25.50 6.58
N GLN A 274 -31.35 24.48 6.13
CA GLN A 274 -31.83 23.28 5.44
C GLN A 274 -31.20 22.07 6.14
N ASP A 275 -31.73 20.87 5.92
CA ASP A 275 -31.28 19.63 6.60
C ASP A 275 -29.77 19.36 6.51
N PHE A 276 -29.10 19.84 5.45
CA PHE A 276 -27.68 19.61 5.19
C PHE A 276 -26.94 20.90 4.78
N MET A 277 -27.58 22.07 4.88
CA MET A 277 -26.96 23.35 4.52
C MET A 277 -27.43 24.50 5.39
N ILE A 278 -26.49 25.39 5.71
CA ILE A 278 -26.73 26.69 6.35
C ILE A 278 -26.33 27.73 5.33
N ILE A 279 -27.30 28.43 4.74
CA ILE A 279 -27.07 29.30 3.58
C ILE A 279 -27.15 30.76 4.02
N GLY A 280 -26.00 31.42 4.12
CA GLY A 280 -25.92 32.88 4.24
C GLY A 280 -26.53 33.60 3.04
N LYS A 281 -27.03 34.82 3.25
CA LYS A 281 -27.65 35.62 2.18
C LYS A 281 -26.60 36.26 1.28
N LEU A 282 -27.01 36.77 0.13
CA LEU A 282 -26.09 37.51 -0.73
C LEU A 282 -25.61 38.80 -0.04
N PRO A 283 -24.29 39.06 -0.01
CA PRO A 283 -23.74 40.28 0.54
C PRO A 283 -24.17 41.48 -0.32
N LYS A 284 -24.75 42.51 0.32
CA LYS A 284 -25.26 43.71 -0.35
C LYS A 284 -24.37 44.92 -0.11
N LYS A 285 -23.77 45.02 1.07
CA LYS A 285 -22.82 46.06 1.46
C LYS A 285 -21.38 45.60 1.23
N ASP A 286 -20.45 46.54 1.16
CA ASP A 286 -19.03 46.25 0.89
C ASP A 286 -18.34 45.56 2.08
N ASP A 287 -18.86 45.72 3.29
CA ASP A 287 -18.39 45.08 4.52
C ASP A 287 -19.12 43.77 4.83
N ASP A 288 -20.06 43.35 3.97
CA ASP A 288 -20.83 42.14 4.20
C ASP A 288 -19.98 40.87 4.04
N ILE A 289 -20.11 39.98 5.03
CA ILE A 289 -19.54 38.63 5.06
C ILE A 289 -20.70 37.64 5.03
N SER A 290 -20.76 36.86 3.96
CA SER A 290 -21.67 35.73 3.86
C SER A 290 -20.92 34.42 4.09
N ILE A 291 -21.52 33.54 4.86
CA ILE A 291 -20.97 32.23 5.18
C ILE A 291 -22.04 31.20 4.83
N THR A 292 -21.65 30.17 4.08
CA THR A 292 -22.46 28.99 3.83
C THR A 292 -21.72 27.76 4.27
N ILE A 293 -22.39 26.87 5.00
CA ILE A 293 -21.83 25.58 5.40
C ILE A 293 -22.70 24.49 4.82
N SER A 294 -22.09 23.51 4.16
CA SER A 294 -22.77 22.32 3.65
C SER A 294 -22.19 21.05 4.26
N ARG A 295 -23.07 20.16 4.72
CA ARG A 295 -22.74 18.80 5.14
C ARG A 295 -22.85 17.86 3.95
N ILE A 296 -21.75 17.21 3.62
CA ILE A 296 -21.63 16.39 2.42
C ILE A 296 -21.34 14.96 2.84
N ARG A 297 -22.19 14.04 2.36
CA ARG A 297 -22.05 12.61 2.65
C ARG A 297 -20.82 12.06 1.96
N ASN A 298 -20.04 11.28 2.70
CA ASN A 298 -18.81 10.67 2.20
C ASN A 298 -18.88 9.15 2.39
N PRO A 299 -19.39 8.38 1.41
CA PRO A 299 -19.60 6.94 1.59
C PRO A 299 -18.35 6.20 2.07
N GLY A 300 -18.47 5.44 3.16
CA GLY A 300 -17.36 4.69 3.77
C GLY A 300 -16.38 5.53 4.60
N LYS A 301 -16.65 6.83 4.79
CA LYS A 301 -15.84 7.76 5.59
C LYS A 301 -16.77 8.68 6.41
N PRO A 302 -16.24 9.44 7.38
CA PRO A 302 -17.02 10.49 8.03
C PRO A 302 -17.51 11.53 7.02
N ASP A 303 -18.72 12.02 7.22
CA ASP A 303 -19.26 13.18 6.49
C ASP A 303 -18.29 14.36 6.61
N ILE A 304 -18.30 15.22 5.59
CA ILE A 304 -17.42 16.38 5.54
C ILE A 304 -18.27 17.65 5.62
N LEU A 305 -17.86 18.58 6.48
CA LEU A 305 -18.37 19.94 6.47
C LEU A 305 -17.46 20.79 5.57
N TYR A 306 -18.10 21.47 4.63
CA TYR A 306 -17.46 22.44 3.75
C TYR A 306 -18.00 23.84 4.07
N MET A 307 -17.10 24.79 4.29
CA MET A 307 -17.44 26.18 4.51
C MET A 307 -17.09 27.01 3.27
N ASP A 308 -18.05 27.80 2.80
CA ASP A 308 -17.85 28.81 1.78
C ASP A 308 -18.05 30.19 2.39
N LEU A 309 -17.06 31.05 2.26
CA LEU A 309 -17.11 32.43 2.73
C LEU A 309 -16.87 33.34 1.53
N TYR A 310 -17.81 34.25 1.29
CA TYR A 310 -17.76 35.20 0.19
C TYR A 310 -18.30 36.58 0.61
N CYS A 311 -17.71 37.61 0.01
CA CYS A 311 -18.07 39.01 0.22
C CYS A 311 -18.69 39.60 -1.05
N ASN A 312 -19.06 40.88 -0.99
CA ASN A 312 -19.54 41.63 -2.14
C ASN A 312 -18.52 41.62 -3.29
N SER A 313 -18.99 41.55 -4.53
CA SER A 313 -18.15 41.55 -5.73
C SER A 313 -17.57 42.93 -6.09
N SER A 314 -17.97 44.00 -5.40
CA SER A 314 -17.38 45.33 -5.55
C SER A 314 -15.88 45.32 -5.20
N ALA A 315 -15.13 46.31 -5.70
CA ALA A 315 -13.71 46.43 -5.39
C ALA A 315 -13.44 46.55 -3.88
N LYS A 316 -14.33 47.22 -3.13
CA LYS A 316 -14.24 47.31 -1.66
C LYS A 316 -14.59 45.97 -1.00
N GLY A 317 -15.62 45.27 -1.48
CA GLY A 317 -15.96 43.93 -1.00
C GLY A 317 -14.86 42.90 -1.19
N GLN A 318 -14.13 42.96 -2.32
CA GLN A 318 -12.96 42.11 -2.55
C GLN A 318 -11.82 42.41 -1.56
N LYS A 319 -11.59 43.70 -1.24
CA LYS A 319 -10.65 44.09 -0.17
C LYS A 319 -11.08 43.55 1.19
N THR A 320 -12.37 43.62 1.52
CA THR A 320 -12.93 43.00 2.74
C THR A 320 -12.65 41.50 2.76
N CYS A 321 -12.90 40.79 1.65
CA CYS A 321 -12.69 39.34 1.52
C CYS A 321 -11.23 38.92 1.73
N SER A 322 -10.30 39.79 1.32
CA SER A 322 -8.86 39.54 1.41
C SER A 322 -8.23 40.07 2.70
N SER A 323 -9.03 40.60 3.62
CA SER A 323 -8.55 41.18 4.87
C SER A 323 -8.13 40.11 5.90
N ASP A 324 -7.25 40.50 6.82
CA ASP A 324 -6.86 39.65 7.96
C ASP A 324 -8.05 39.20 8.79
N LYS A 325 -9.11 40.01 8.89
CA LYS A 325 -10.36 39.65 9.55
C LYS A 325 -10.96 38.38 8.93
N VAL A 326 -11.10 38.35 7.60
CA VAL A 326 -11.66 37.18 6.90
C VAL A 326 -10.72 35.99 6.94
N SER A 327 -9.40 36.21 6.85
CA SER A 327 -8.40 35.16 7.03
C SER A 327 -8.51 34.48 8.40
N LYS A 328 -8.68 35.26 9.47
CA LYS A 328 -8.89 34.73 10.84
C LYS A 328 -10.18 33.92 10.94
N ILE A 329 -11.27 34.36 10.32
CA ILE A 329 -12.54 33.59 10.28
C ILE A 329 -12.33 32.25 9.59
N ARG A 330 -11.63 32.22 8.44
CA ARG A 330 -11.33 30.96 7.74
C ARG A 330 -10.56 29.98 8.60
N LYS A 331 -9.52 30.45 9.31
CA LYS A 331 -8.73 29.61 10.21
C LYS A 331 -9.52 29.13 11.43
N ALA A 332 -10.37 30.01 11.98
CA ALA A 332 -11.20 29.71 13.14
C ALA A 332 -12.24 28.62 12.88
N PHE A 333 -12.65 28.42 11.62
CA PHE A 333 -13.61 27.37 11.26
C PHE A 333 -13.19 25.99 11.77
N ARG A 334 -11.93 25.59 11.56
CA ARG A 334 -11.47 24.25 11.97
C ARG A 334 -11.37 24.10 13.48
N THR A 335 -10.96 25.15 14.20
CA THR A 335 -10.81 25.10 15.67
C THR A 335 -12.16 25.16 16.36
N GLU A 336 -12.97 26.18 16.07
CA GLU A 336 -14.27 26.40 16.71
C GLU A 336 -15.29 25.32 16.35
N VAL A 337 -15.38 24.94 15.07
CA VAL A 337 -16.34 23.91 14.62
C VAL A 337 -15.81 22.51 14.91
N GLY A 338 -14.50 22.27 14.75
CA GLY A 338 -13.88 20.98 15.08
C GLY A 338 -13.87 20.68 16.58
N GLY A 339 -13.82 21.71 17.44
CA GLY A 339 -13.71 21.56 18.90
C GLY A 339 -12.33 21.14 19.35
N LEU A 340 -11.35 21.42 18.50
CA LEU A 340 -9.98 21.51 18.94
C LEU A 340 -9.90 22.84 19.70
N ALA A 341 -9.70 22.77 21.02
CA ALA A 341 -9.39 23.96 21.79
C ALA A 341 -8.18 24.68 21.15
N PRO A 342 -8.13 26.02 21.18
CA PRO A 342 -7.06 26.79 20.55
C PRO A 342 -5.66 26.37 21.01
#